data_AF-A0A4R0XN14-F1
#
_entry.id   AF-A0A4R0XN14-F1
#
_cell.length_a   1.000
_cell.length_b   1.000
_cell.length_c   1.000
_cell.angle_alpha   90.00
_cell.angle_beta   90.00
_cell.angle_gamma   90.00
#
_symmetry.space_group_name_H-M   'P 1'
#
loop_
_entity.id
_entity.type
_entity.pdbx_description
1 polymer ?
#
loop_
_entity_poly.entity_id
_entity_poly.type
_entity_poly.pdbx_seq_one_letter_code
_entity_poly.pdbx_strand_id
1 'polypeptide(L)'
;MSFNREQRIKIWKRYFPYSNSAVDVFGRNMNINNFQADHIWPEAEGGRNVIENGIPLSALSNQEKNDEVKGIVNGKSFSVRWDKVNKGIGMLYIGENKVSK
;
A
#
# COMPACT_ATOMS: atom_id res chain seq x y z
N MET A 1 -0.79 -9.02 11.26
CA MET A 1 0.15 -8.24 12.09
C MET A 1 0.40 -6.91 11.41
N SER A 2 0.14 -5.79 12.09
CA SER A 2 0.42 -4.47 11.51
C SER A 2 1.91 -4.15 11.48
N PHE A 3 2.34 -3.30 10.55
CA PHE A 3 3.70 -2.74 10.52
C PHE A 3 3.99 -1.91 11.77
N ASN A 4 5.16 -2.10 12.39
CA ASN A 4 5.60 -1.27 13.51
C ASN A 4 6.03 0.13 13.05
N ARG A 5 6.30 1.04 14.00
CA ARG A 5 6.65 2.44 13.71
C ARG A 5 7.85 2.60 12.78
N GLU A 6 8.93 1.85 13.00
CA GLU A 6 10.14 1.93 12.16
C GLU A 6 9.87 1.42 10.73
N GLN A 7 9.12 0.32 10.61
CA GLN A 7 8.71 -0.24 9.33
C GLN A 7 7.82 0.75 8.56
N ARG A 8 6.85 1.38 9.24
CA ARG A 8 6.02 2.43 8.65
C ARG A 8 6.87 3.57 8.08
N ILE A 9 7.84 4.07 8.84
CA ILE A 9 8.73 5.14 8.37
C ILE A 9 9.56 4.68 7.15
N LYS A 10 10.05 3.43 7.15
CA LYS A 10 10.77 2.86 5.99
C LYS A 10 9.87 2.76 4.76
N ILE A 11 8.62 2.30 4.92
CA ILE A 11 7.61 2.26 3.86
C ILE A 11 7.34 3.67 3.32
N TRP A 12 7.12 4.65 4.19
CA TRP A 12 6.93 6.05 3.78
C TRP A 12 8.11 6.54 2.93
N LYS A 13 9.34 6.40 3.42
CA LYS A 13 10.56 6.86 2.73
C LYS A 13 10.79 6.16 1.39
N ARG A 14 10.37 4.90 1.25
CA ARG A 14 10.43 4.16 -0.02
C ARG A 14 9.56 4.82 -1.10
N TYR A 15 8.39 5.34 -0.72
CA TYR A 15 7.50 6.02 -1.66
C TYR A 15 7.81 7.51 -1.81
N PHE A 16 8.13 8.19 -0.71
CA PHE A 16 8.29 9.64 -0.62
C PHE A 16 9.57 10.02 0.16
N PRO A 17 10.76 9.81 -0.44
CA PRO A 17 12.05 9.90 0.28
C PRO A 17 12.35 11.30 0.85
N TYR A 18 11.80 12.35 0.26
CA TYR A 18 12.10 13.75 0.60
C TYR A 18 10.86 14.57 0.98
N SER A 19 9.71 13.92 1.23
CA SER A 19 8.48 14.64 1.54
C SER A 19 7.87 14.22 2.87
N ASN A 20 7.31 15.20 3.58
CA ASN A 20 6.49 14.98 4.78
C ASN A 20 4.99 14.91 4.44
N SER A 21 4.60 15.30 3.23
CA SER A 21 3.22 15.28 2.73
C SER A 21 3.16 14.62 1.35
N ALA A 22 2.13 13.83 1.09
CA ALA A 22 2.00 13.12 -0.16
C ALA A 22 0.54 12.90 -0.52
N VAL A 23 0.33 12.47 -1.76
CA VAL A 23 -0.95 11.93 -2.21
C VAL A 23 -0.78 10.43 -2.30
N ASP A 24 -1.69 9.66 -1.70
CA ASP A 24 -1.69 8.20 -1.85
C ASP A 24 -2.00 7.80 -3.29
N VAL A 25 -1.81 6.52 -3.61
CA VAL A 25 -2.02 6.01 -4.97
C VAL A 25 -3.47 6.19 -5.45
N PHE A 26 -4.42 6.36 -4.52
CA PHE A 26 -5.82 6.56 -4.80
C PHE A 26 -6.22 8.05 -4.92
N GLY A 27 -5.30 8.98 -4.70
CA GLY A 27 -5.53 10.42 -4.90
C GLY A 27 -5.91 11.19 -3.63
N ARG A 28 -5.67 10.63 -2.44
CA ARG A 28 -5.98 11.30 -1.16
C ARG A 28 -4.74 11.85 -0.49
N ASN A 29 -4.87 13.03 0.10
CA ASN A 29 -3.80 13.66 0.85
C ASN A 29 -3.49 12.89 2.14
N MET A 30 -2.20 12.77 2.45
CA MET A 30 -1.67 12.20 3.67
C MET A 30 -0.33 12.84 4.01
N ASN A 31 0.14 12.61 5.24
CA ASN A 31 1.44 13.05 5.72
C ASN A 31 2.09 11.94 6.56
N ILE A 32 3.38 12.10 6.83
CA ILE A 32 4.19 11.12 7.56
C ILE A 32 3.65 10.79 8.96
N ASN A 33 2.80 11.65 9.54
CA ASN A 33 2.23 11.45 10.87
C ASN A 33 0.86 10.76 10.85
N ASN A 34 0.11 10.84 9.73
CA ASN A 34 -1.28 10.38 9.67
C ASN A 34 -1.58 9.28 8.63
N PHE A 35 -0.58 8.84 7.85
CA PHE A 35 -0.76 7.73 6.90
C PHE A 35 -0.92 6.37 7.61
N GLN A 36 -1.58 5.43 6.96
CA GLN A 36 -1.59 4.01 7.32
C GLN A 36 -0.62 3.25 6.42
N ALA A 37 0.05 2.23 6.95
CA ALA A 37 0.81 1.29 6.13
C ALA A 37 -0.01 0.01 6.01
N ASP A 38 -0.35 -0.34 4.78
CA ASP A 38 -1.17 -1.48 4.45
C ASP A 38 -0.35 -2.55 3.73
N HIS A 39 -0.80 -3.81 3.81
CA HIS A 39 -0.25 -4.88 2.99
C HIS A 39 -0.84 -4.81 1.59
N ILE A 40 0.04 -4.79 0.58
CA ILE A 40 -0.36 -4.83 -0.82
C ILE A 40 -1.06 -6.17 -1.08
N TRP A 41 -0.39 -7.28 -0.80
CA TRP A 41 -1.01 -8.61 -0.76
C TRP A 41 -1.52 -8.90 0.66
N PRO A 42 -2.82 -9.16 0.86
CA PRO A 42 -3.41 -9.39 2.18
C PRO A 42 -2.73 -10.53 2.94
N GLU A 43 -2.58 -10.39 4.25
CA GLU A 43 -2.02 -11.46 5.09
C GLU A 43 -2.88 -12.72 5.08
N ALA A 44 -4.21 -12.58 5.03
CA ALA A 44 -5.16 -13.69 4.93
C ALA A 44 -4.90 -14.56 3.68
N GLU A 45 -4.32 -13.98 2.63
CA GLU A 45 -3.97 -14.63 1.37
C GLU A 45 -2.47 -15.04 1.32
N GLY A 46 -1.76 -15.02 2.46
CA GLY A 46 -0.34 -15.37 2.57
C GLY A 46 0.63 -14.19 2.38
N GLY A 47 0.14 -12.95 2.51
CA GLY A 47 0.95 -11.74 2.50
C GLY A 47 1.97 -11.72 3.64
N ARG A 48 3.22 -11.34 3.32
CA ARG A 48 4.29 -11.24 4.32
C ARG A 48 4.35 -9.84 4.91
N ASN A 49 4.66 -9.77 6.20
CA ASN A 49 4.89 -8.52 6.92
C ASN A 49 6.31 -7.98 6.67
N VAL A 50 6.58 -7.56 5.42
CA VAL A 50 7.87 -7.03 4.94
C VAL A 50 7.68 -5.67 4.27
N ILE A 51 8.72 -4.84 4.25
CA ILE A 51 8.66 -3.46 3.72
C ILE A 51 8.22 -3.44 2.25
N GLU A 52 8.61 -4.48 1.50
CA GLU A 52 8.34 -4.67 0.08
C GLU A 52 6.84 -4.82 -0.20
N ASN A 53 6.12 -5.47 0.71
CA ASN A 53 4.67 -5.66 0.67
C ASN A 53 3.90 -4.50 1.33
N GLY A 54 4.59 -3.45 1.78
CA GLY A 54 3.98 -2.30 2.43
C GLY A 54 3.65 -1.17 1.45
N ILE A 55 2.49 -0.53 1.62
CA ILE A 55 2.11 0.68 0.89
C ILE A 55 1.54 1.75 1.83
N PRO A 56 1.96 3.03 1.69
CA PRO A 56 1.37 4.12 2.46
C PRO A 56 0.03 4.57 1.85
N LEU A 57 -1.03 4.54 2.64
CA LEU A 57 -2.38 4.96 2.26
C LEU A 57 -2.94 5.98 3.26
N SER A 58 -3.88 6.82 2.82
CA SER A 58 -4.72 7.56 3.76
C SER A 58 -5.61 6.58 4.54
N ALA A 59 -6.07 6.97 5.75
CA ALA A 59 -6.95 6.12 6.56
C ALA A 59 -8.22 5.69 5.80
N LEU A 60 -8.82 6.61 5.03
CA LEU A 60 -10.00 6.31 4.22
C LEU A 60 -9.69 5.35 3.06
N SER A 61 -8.56 5.53 2.36
CA SER A 61 -8.16 4.60 1.30
C SER A 61 -7.85 3.20 1.83
N ASN A 62 -7.24 3.12 3.02
CA ASN A 62 -6.99 1.85 3.69
C ASN A 62 -8.30 1.13 4.03
N GLN A 63 -9.27 1.88 4.59
CA GLN A 63 -10.59 1.35 4.91
C GLN A 63 -11.36 0.87 3.67
N GLU A 64 -11.31 1.64 2.58
CA GLU A 64 -11.97 1.28 1.31
C GLU A 64 -11.29 0.11 0.60
N LYS A 65 -9.95 0.05 0.61
CA LYS A 65 -9.21 -1.07 0.02
C LYS A 65 -9.49 -2.36 0.80
N ASN A 66 -9.47 -2.31 2.13
CA ASN A 66 -9.61 -3.48 2.99
C ASN A 66 -8.64 -4.62 2.57
N ASP A 67 -9.00 -5.86 2.82
CA ASP A 67 -8.28 -7.06 2.35
C ASP A 67 -8.59 -7.44 0.89
N GLU A 68 -9.13 -6.52 0.09
CA GLU A 68 -9.47 -6.81 -1.31
C GLU A 68 -8.25 -6.80 -2.22
N VAL A 69 -8.23 -7.74 -3.17
CA VAL A 69 -7.20 -7.82 -4.22
C VAL A 69 -7.62 -7.13 -5.52
N LYS A 70 -8.84 -6.62 -5.60
CA LYS A 70 -9.33 -5.79 -6.71
C LYS A 70 -10.55 -4.98 -6.27
N GLY A 71 -10.77 -3.83 -6.87
CA GLY A 71 -11.93 -3.01 -6.53
C GLY A 71 -11.79 -1.58 -7.01
N ILE A 72 -12.55 -0.68 -6.40
CA ILE A 72 -12.52 0.76 -6.70
C ILE A 72 -12.35 1.50 -5.38
N VAL A 73 -11.32 2.35 -5.28
CA VAL A 73 -11.05 3.20 -4.12
C VAL A 73 -10.92 4.63 -4.62
N ASN A 74 -11.64 5.57 -4.01
CA ASN A 74 -11.67 6.98 -4.43
C ASN A 74 -11.88 7.16 -5.96
N GLY A 75 -12.77 6.36 -6.55
CA GLY A 75 -13.07 6.39 -8.00
C GLY A 75 -12.02 5.75 -8.92
N LYS A 76 -10.95 5.17 -8.36
CA LYS A 76 -9.88 4.52 -9.13
C LYS A 76 -9.94 3.00 -9.00
N SER A 77 -10.03 2.32 -10.14
CA SER A 77 -9.96 0.87 -10.22
C SER A 77 -8.56 0.38 -9.86
N PHE A 78 -8.49 -0.64 -9.02
CA PHE A 78 -7.23 -1.28 -8.62
C PHE A 78 -7.27 -2.79 -8.77
N SER A 79 -6.08 -3.36 -8.93
CA SER A 79 -5.87 -4.80 -8.83
C SER A 79 -4.52 -5.09 -8.19
N VAL A 80 -4.46 -6.14 -7.40
CA VAL A 80 -3.24 -6.67 -6.80
C VAL A 80 -2.91 -7.99 -7.49
N ARG A 81 -1.66 -8.12 -7.92
CA ARG A 81 -1.14 -9.34 -8.53
C ARG A 81 -0.07 -9.92 -7.63
N TRP A 82 -0.11 -11.24 -7.45
CA TRP A 82 0.92 -11.97 -6.73
C TRP A 82 2.27 -11.87 -7.45
N ASP A 83 3.35 -11.50 -6.75
CA ASP A 83 4.73 -11.63 -7.25
C ASP A 83 5.22 -13.09 -7.18
N LYS A 84 5.23 -13.78 -8.33
CA LYS A 84 5.59 -15.20 -8.42
C LYS A 84 7.05 -15.48 -8.03
N VAL A 85 7.91 -14.47 -8.12
CA VAL A 85 9.34 -14.57 -7.78
C VAL A 85 9.50 -14.36 -6.27
N ASN A 86 8.86 -13.32 -5.73
CA ASN A 86 8.94 -12.96 -4.32
C ASN A 86 7.64 -13.33 -3.58
N LYS A 87 7.53 -14.62 -3.23
CA LYS A 87 6.35 -15.18 -2.54
C LYS A 87 5.93 -14.33 -1.34
N GLY A 88 4.64 -13.96 -1.30
CA GLY A 88 4.03 -13.19 -0.21
C GLY A 88 4.23 -11.67 -0.33
N ILE A 89 4.65 -11.17 -1.50
CA ILE A 89 4.63 -9.74 -1.84
C ILE A 89 3.65 -9.54 -3.00
N GLY A 90 2.81 -8.50 -2.90
CA GLY A 90 1.89 -8.11 -3.95
C GLY A 90 2.42 -6.97 -4.81
N MET A 91 1.92 -6.91 -6.03
CA MET A 91 2.10 -5.78 -6.94
C MET A 91 0.76 -5.06 -7.12
N LEU A 92 0.68 -3.81 -6.67
CA LEU A 92 -0.54 -3.00 -6.79
C LEU A 92 -0.54 -2.26 -8.13
N TYR A 93 -1.67 -2.32 -8.82
CA TYR A 93 -1.95 -1.61 -10.07
C TYR A 93 -3.15 -0.68 -9.89
N ILE A 94 -3.05 0.52 -10.45
CA ILE A 94 -4.18 1.44 -10.65
C ILE A 94 -4.44 1.53 -12.16
N GLY A 95 -5.57 0.97 -12.61
CA GLY A 95 -5.74 0.62 -14.01
C GLY A 95 -4.63 -0.34 -14.47
N GLU A 96 -3.85 0.05 -15.48
CA GLU A 96 -2.73 -0.74 -16.00
C GLU A 96 -1.36 -0.37 -15.39
N ASN A 97 -1.31 0.70 -14.59
CA ASN A 97 -0.05 1.24 -14.07
C ASN A 97 0.31 0.60 -12.74
N LYS A 98 1.49 -0.04 -12.65
CA LYS A 98 2.04 -0.52 -11.38
C LYS A 98 2.43 0.67 -10.50
N VAL A 99 1.87 0.75 -9.30
CA VAL A 99 2.13 1.84 -8.34
C VAL A 99 2.93 1.38 -7.12
N SER A 100 2.96 0.07 -6.85
CA SER A 100 3.81 -0.49 -5.81
C SER A 100 5.28 -0.39 -6.20
N LYS A 101 6.11 0.19 -5.32
CA LYS A 101 7.57 0.26 -5.49
C LYS A 101 8.25 -1.00 -5.01
#